data_AF-A0A0C2GKX3-F1
#
_entry.id   AF-A0A0C2GKX3-F1
#
_cell.length_a   1.000
_cell.length_b   1.000
_cell.length_c   1.000
_cell.angle_alpha   90.00
_cell.angle_beta   90.00
_cell.angle_gamma   90.00
#
_symmetry.space_group_name_H-M   'P 1'
#
loop_
_entity.id
_entity.type
_entity.pdbx_description
1 polymer ?
#
loop_
_entity_poly.entity_id
_entity_poly.type
_entity_poly.pdbx_seq_one_letter_code
_entity_poly.pdbx_strand_id
1 'polypeptide(L)'
;LGSSLFFFFEFSIVCRISIVFLRFHRFSFDDEGRPKDTRFFTLQPAFYGLLSDVGMRTKAVTSFYNDHLLLRRKGAELEPFNTSGSQWLSREKLEKKLGEKISEEMYTHLLMAFDYLVSLPSSSVEEKFIMQYREPLAASTASRLFGPDIPEVTVDPVTNRRQACVKTRCKDTRVEVQVSDAGTGKFDIDGHDLHTFRQLIARYKVSFAALSWFS
;
A
#
# COMPACT_ATOMS: atom_id res chain seq x y z
N LEU A 1 15.08 -38.70 17.58
CA LEU A 1 14.94 -37.78 16.44
C LEU A 1 13.49 -37.78 16.00
N GLY A 2 12.68 -36.86 16.53
CA GLY A 2 11.27 -36.74 16.21
C GLY A 2 11.07 -35.58 15.24
N SER A 3 10.71 -35.89 14.00
CA SER A 3 10.30 -34.94 12.98
C SER A 3 8.92 -34.37 13.33
N SER A 4 8.89 -33.17 13.91
CA SER A 4 7.67 -32.37 13.97
C SER A 4 7.39 -31.76 12.59
N LEU A 5 6.53 -32.41 11.81
CA LEU A 5 5.80 -31.72 10.76
C LEU A 5 4.60 -31.02 11.40
N PHE A 6 4.71 -29.71 11.58
CA PHE A 6 3.55 -28.85 11.82
C PHE A 6 2.72 -28.77 10.54
N PHE A 7 1.86 -29.76 10.30
CA PHE A 7 0.77 -29.65 9.34
C PHE A 7 -0.37 -28.86 9.99
N PHE A 8 -0.37 -27.55 9.79
CA PHE A 8 -1.48 -26.68 10.19
C PHE A 8 -2.54 -26.67 9.08
N PHE A 9 -3.16 -27.81 8.78
CA PHE A 9 -4.26 -27.85 7.81
C PHE A 9 -5.29 -28.95 8.15
N GLU A 10 -5.86 -28.85 9.34
CA GLU A 10 -7.13 -29.50 9.65
C GLU A 10 -8.01 -28.50 10.42
N PHE A 11 -8.39 -27.43 9.75
CA PHE A 11 -9.56 -26.65 10.17
C PHE A 11 -10.75 -27.14 9.34
N SER A 12 -11.81 -27.54 10.02
CA SER A 12 -13.11 -27.78 9.41
C SER A 12 -13.59 -26.46 8.80
N ILE A 13 -13.34 -26.28 7.51
CA ILE A 13 -13.70 -25.08 6.77
C ILE A 13 -15.18 -25.19 6.44
N VAL A 14 -16.04 -24.65 7.30
CA VAL A 14 -17.37 -24.19 6.89
C VAL A 14 -17.18 -22.87 6.12
N CYS A 15 -16.57 -22.95 4.94
CA CYS A 15 -16.51 -21.78 4.05
C CYS A 15 -17.88 -21.56 3.44
N ARG A 16 -18.32 -20.30 3.45
CA ARG A 16 -19.40 -19.82 2.59
C ARG A 16 -19.14 -20.33 1.17
N ILE A 17 -20.12 -20.98 0.54
CA ILE A 17 -19.98 -21.66 -0.78
C ILE A 17 -19.32 -20.74 -1.84
N SER A 18 -19.51 -19.43 -1.71
CA SER A 18 -18.88 -18.38 -2.52
C SER A 18 -17.34 -18.32 -2.47
N ILE A 19 -16.70 -18.91 -1.46
CA ILE A 19 -15.24 -18.95 -1.29
C ILE A 19 -14.65 -20.21 -1.95
N VAL A 20 -15.43 -21.30 -2.02
CA VAL A 20 -14.99 -22.60 -2.55
C VAL A 20 -15.24 -22.70 -4.06
N PHE A 21 -16.33 -22.11 -4.55
CA PHE A 21 -16.72 -22.21 -5.95
C PHE A 21 -16.03 -21.13 -6.79
N LEU A 22 -15.28 -21.55 -7.81
CA LEU A 22 -14.78 -20.67 -8.85
C LEU A 22 -15.97 -19.90 -9.45
N ARG A 23 -15.81 -18.59 -9.62
CA ARG A 23 -16.88 -17.73 -10.13
C ARG A 23 -17.09 -18.04 -11.61
N PHE A 24 -18.10 -18.86 -11.94
CA PHE A 24 -18.42 -19.17 -13.34
C PHE A 24 -19.02 -17.94 -14.02
N HIS A 25 -18.46 -17.59 -15.17
CA HIS A 25 -19.05 -16.60 -16.05
C HIS A 25 -20.31 -17.23 -16.68
N ARG A 26 -21.48 -16.71 -16.32
CA ARG A 26 -22.76 -17.20 -16.82
C ARG A 26 -23.16 -16.39 -18.03
N PHE A 27 -23.10 -17.00 -19.21
CA PHE A 27 -23.62 -16.38 -20.41
C PHE A 27 -25.14 -16.22 -20.30
N SER A 28 -25.63 -15.08 -20.75
CA SER A 28 -27.05 -14.79 -20.81
C SER A 28 -27.46 -14.61 -22.27
N PHE A 29 -28.38 -15.46 -22.70
CA PHE A 29 -29.00 -15.42 -24.01
C PHE A 29 -30.44 -14.92 -23.87
N ASP A 30 -30.99 -14.34 -24.92
CA ASP A 30 -32.43 -14.16 -25.05
C ASP A 30 -33.11 -15.46 -25.50
N ASP A 31 -34.44 -15.44 -25.57
CA ASP A 31 -35.26 -16.61 -25.92
C ASP A 31 -35.03 -17.05 -27.39
N GLU A 32 -34.49 -16.18 -28.24
CA GLU A 32 -34.05 -16.48 -29.61
C GLU A 32 -32.60 -17.01 -29.70
N GLY A 33 -31.88 -17.12 -28.58
CA GLY A 33 -30.52 -17.64 -28.53
C GLY A 33 -29.42 -16.63 -28.91
N ARG A 34 -29.75 -15.33 -29.02
CA ARG A 34 -28.78 -14.26 -29.24
C ARG A 34 -28.14 -13.83 -27.91
N PRO A 35 -26.81 -13.62 -27.88
CA PRO A 35 -26.14 -13.12 -26.69
C PRO A 35 -26.61 -11.73 -26.31
N LYS A 36 -26.86 -11.49 -25.01
CA LYS A 36 -27.27 -10.17 -24.51
C LYS A 36 -26.15 -9.13 -24.62
N ASP A 37 -24.91 -9.55 -24.40
CA ASP A 37 -23.75 -8.67 -24.51
C ASP A 37 -23.27 -8.54 -25.95
N THR A 38 -23.13 -7.31 -26.42
CA THR A 38 -22.63 -7.02 -27.78
C THR A 38 -21.19 -7.51 -28.01
N ARG A 39 -20.41 -7.63 -26.93
CA ARG A 39 -19.01 -8.06 -26.94
C ARG A 39 -18.85 -9.57 -26.74
N PHE A 40 -19.94 -10.34 -26.75
CA PHE A 40 -19.89 -11.78 -26.55
C PHE A 40 -18.93 -12.50 -27.53
N PHE A 41 -18.89 -12.06 -28.79
CA PHE A 41 -18.05 -12.67 -29.83
C PHE A 41 -16.56 -12.32 -29.74
N THR A 42 -16.15 -11.44 -28.81
CA THR A 42 -14.72 -11.12 -28.60
C THR A 42 -14.02 -12.13 -27.68
N LEU A 43 -14.73 -13.16 -27.19
CA LEU A 43 -14.26 -14.20 -26.26
C LEU A 43 -13.90 -13.68 -24.85
N GLN A 44 -13.54 -12.40 -24.72
CA GLN A 44 -13.19 -11.69 -23.47
C GLN A 44 -14.02 -10.39 -23.34
N PRO A 45 -15.35 -10.50 -23.14
CA PRO A 45 -16.24 -9.34 -23.12
C PRO A 45 -15.93 -8.35 -22.00
N ALA A 46 -15.44 -8.80 -20.83
CA ALA A 46 -15.14 -7.92 -19.71
C ALA A 46 -13.86 -7.11 -19.97
N PHE A 47 -12.79 -7.73 -20.50
CA PHE A 47 -11.56 -7.01 -20.85
C PHE A 47 -11.79 -5.93 -21.91
N TYR A 48 -12.39 -6.28 -23.04
CA TYR A 48 -12.66 -5.31 -24.11
C TYR A 48 -13.70 -4.27 -23.70
N GLY A 49 -14.57 -4.63 -22.75
CA GLY A 49 -15.45 -3.67 -22.11
C GLY A 49 -14.70 -2.60 -21.34
N LEU A 50 -13.75 -3.00 -20.49
CA LEU A 50 -12.91 -2.06 -19.77
C LEU A 50 -12.10 -1.18 -20.71
N LEU A 51 -11.53 -1.75 -21.77
CA LEU A 51 -10.77 -0.99 -22.77
C LEU A 51 -11.66 0.05 -23.50
N SER A 52 -12.88 -0.35 -23.85
CA SER A 52 -13.88 0.56 -24.43
C SER A 52 -14.23 1.69 -23.46
N ASP A 53 -14.40 1.38 -22.18
CA ASP A 53 -14.74 2.37 -21.15
C ASP A 53 -13.61 3.38 -20.98
N VAL A 54 -12.34 2.91 -20.90
CA VAL A 54 -11.15 3.79 -20.88
C VAL A 54 -11.17 4.71 -22.12
N GLY A 55 -11.39 4.15 -23.31
CA GLY A 55 -11.46 4.94 -24.55
C GLY A 55 -12.57 5.99 -24.56
N MET A 56 -13.74 5.69 -24.00
CA MET A 56 -14.83 6.65 -23.85
C MET A 56 -14.46 7.77 -22.87
N ARG A 57 -13.84 7.44 -21.73
CA ARG A 57 -13.37 8.43 -20.76
C ARG A 57 -12.31 9.36 -21.35
N THR A 58 -11.33 8.80 -22.07
CA THR A 58 -10.29 9.57 -22.76
C THR A 58 -10.91 10.57 -23.74
N LYS A 59 -11.90 10.16 -24.52
CA LYS A 59 -12.62 11.05 -25.45
C LYS A 59 -13.38 12.14 -24.72
N ALA A 60 -14.07 11.80 -23.63
CA ALA A 60 -14.83 12.75 -22.82
C ALA A 60 -13.92 13.82 -22.16
N VAL A 61 -12.78 13.39 -21.61
CA VAL A 61 -11.75 14.26 -21.02
C VAL A 61 -11.17 15.20 -22.08
N THR A 62 -10.90 14.68 -23.27
CA THR A 62 -10.38 15.45 -24.41
C THR A 62 -11.41 16.46 -24.95
N SER A 63 -12.68 16.06 -25.11
CA SER A 63 -13.73 16.98 -25.55
C SER A 63 -13.98 18.07 -24.53
N PHE A 64 -14.00 17.73 -23.24
CA PHE A 64 -14.15 18.69 -22.15
C PHE A 64 -13.02 19.74 -22.16
N TYR A 65 -11.78 19.30 -22.39
CA TYR A 65 -10.63 20.18 -22.54
C TYR A 65 -10.80 21.16 -23.72
N ASN A 66 -11.17 20.64 -24.89
CA ASN A 66 -11.38 21.43 -26.09
C ASN A 66 -12.51 22.45 -25.92
N ASP A 67 -13.63 22.05 -25.32
CA ASP A 67 -14.76 22.96 -25.04
C ASP A 67 -14.34 24.08 -24.07
N HIS A 68 -13.55 23.76 -23.04
CA HIS A 68 -13.00 24.75 -22.11
C HIS A 68 -12.05 25.74 -22.79
N LEU A 69 -11.20 25.28 -23.71
CA LEU A 69 -10.32 26.13 -24.51
C LEU A 69 -11.10 27.10 -25.40
N LEU A 70 -12.11 26.60 -26.11
CA LEU A 70 -12.93 27.40 -27.03
C LEU A 70 -13.72 28.48 -26.29
N LEU A 71 -14.18 28.19 -25.07
CA LEU A 71 -14.95 29.13 -24.25
C LEU A 71 -14.10 30.20 -23.53
N ARG A 72 -12.76 30.22 -23.73
CA ARG A 72 -11.83 31.21 -23.15
C ARG A 72 -12.00 31.42 -21.62
N ARG A 73 -12.55 30.44 -20.90
CA ARG A 73 -12.65 30.50 -19.43
C ARG A 73 -11.26 30.28 -18.84
N LYS A 74 -10.45 31.34 -18.84
CA LYS A 74 -9.23 31.45 -18.02
C LYS A 74 -9.64 31.20 -16.57
N GLY A 75 -9.28 30.07 -15.97
CA GLY A 75 -9.29 29.95 -14.51
C GLY A 75 -9.75 28.65 -13.88
N ALA A 76 -10.16 27.63 -14.64
CA ALA A 76 -10.13 26.29 -14.06
C ALA A 76 -8.71 25.76 -14.28
N GLU A 77 -7.89 25.85 -13.25
CA GLU A 77 -6.60 25.18 -13.15
C GLU A 77 -6.86 23.69 -13.41
N LEU A 78 -6.66 23.28 -14.65
CA LEU A 78 -6.84 21.90 -15.12
C LEU A 78 -5.62 21.14 -14.63
N GLU A 79 -5.62 20.89 -13.32
CA GLU A 79 -4.52 20.20 -12.68
C GLU A 79 -4.49 18.77 -13.19
N PRO A 80 -3.32 18.30 -13.66
CA PRO A 80 -3.14 16.90 -13.99
C PRO A 80 -3.39 16.06 -12.73
N PHE A 81 -4.05 14.91 -12.91
CA PHE A 81 -4.32 14.02 -11.80
C PHE A 81 -3.01 13.51 -11.17
N ASN A 82 -2.74 13.95 -9.93
CA ASN A 82 -1.53 13.54 -9.23
C ASN A 82 -1.65 12.07 -8.79
N THR A 83 -0.80 11.25 -9.39
CA THR A 83 -0.72 9.79 -9.19
C THR A 83 0.15 9.39 -7.99
N SER A 84 0.88 10.35 -7.40
CA SER A 84 1.89 10.10 -6.36
C SER A 84 1.28 9.36 -5.16
N GLY A 85 1.85 8.19 -4.83
CA GLY A 85 1.41 7.36 -3.71
C GLY A 85 0.42 6.24 -4.07
N SER A 86 0.11 6.05 -5.36
CA SER A 86 -0.71 4.92 -5.84
C SER A 86 -0.04 4.17 -6.99
N GLN A 87 -0.26 2.87 -7.08
CA GLN A 87 0.22 2.03 -8.19
C GLN A 87 -0.96 1.37 -8.92
N TRP A 88 -0.74 0.98 -10.17
CA TRP A 88 -1.74 0.22 -10.94
C TRP A 88 -1.95 -1.18 -10.32
N LEU A 89 -3.18 -1.69 -10.37
CA LEU A 89 -3.49 -3.05 -9.93
C LEU A 89 -2.64 -4.07 -10.69
N SER A 90 -2.01 -5.01 -9.98
CA SER A 90 -1.28 -6.10 -10.61
C SER A 90 -2.19 -6.96 -11.51
N ARG A 91 -1.60 -7.60 -12.53
CA ARG A 91 -2.30 -8.48 -13.49
C ARG A 91 -3.22 -9.48 -12.79
N GLU A 92 -2.72 -10.16 -11.75
CA GLU A 92 -3.51 -11.15 -10.98
C GLU A 92 -4.73 -10.55 -10.28
N LYS A 93 -4.61 -9.33 -9.75
CA LYS A 93 -5.73 -8.63 -9.10
C LYS A 93 -6.76 -8.19 -10.14
N LEU A 94 -6.30 -7.76 -11.31
CA LEU A 94 -7.16 -7.38 -12.42
C LEU A 94 -7.93 -8.59 -12.98
N GLU A 95 -7.26 -9.74 -13.16
CA GLU A 95 -7.89 -11.00 -13.55
C GLU A 95 -8.97 -11.43 -12.55
N LYS A 96 -8.70 -11.32 -11.23
CA LYS A 96 -9.70 -11.58 -10.19
C LYS A 96 -10.88 -10.61 -10.24
N LYS A 97 -10.63 -9.34 -10.54
CA LYS A 97 -11.67 -8.30 -10.63
C LYS A 97 -12.58 -8.52 -11.84
N LEU A 98 -12.02 -8.89 -12.99
CA LEU A 98 -12.76 -9.13 -14.24
C LEU A 98 -13.33 -10.56 -14.34
N GLY A 99 -12.73 -11.53 -13.64
CA GLY A 99 -13.08 -12.95 -13.75
C GLY A 99 -12.62 -13.60 -15.06
N GLU A 100 -11.73 -12.94 -15.81
CA GLU A 100 -11.21 -13.39 -17.10
C GLU A 100 -9.68 -13.51 -17.02
N LYS A 101 -9.09 -14.45 -17.77
CA LYS A 101 -7.64 -14.58 -17.91
C LYS A 101 -7.10 -13.50 -18.83
N ILE A 102 -5.99 -12.87 -18.47
CA ILE A 102 -5.40 -11.76 -19.22
C ILE A 102 -3.95 -12.10 -19.58
N SER A 103 -3.64 -12.06 -20.88
CA SER A 103 -2.26 -12.20 -21.38
C SER A 103 -1.42 -11.01 -20.95
N GLU A 104 -0.11 -11.20 -20.82
CA GLU A 104 0.82 -10.12 -20.47
C GLU A 104 0.77 -8.97 -21.48
N GLU A 105 0.71 -9.28 -22.78
CA GLU A 105 0.56 -8.29 -23.87
C GLU A 105 -0.72 -7.45 -23.72
N MET A 106 -1.83 -8.10 -23.38
CA MET A 106 -3.12 -7.42 -23.19
C MET A 106 -3.08 -6.48 -21.98
N TYR A 107 -2.40 -6.91 -20.92
CA TYR A 107 -2.20 -6.10 -19.72
C TYR A 107 -1.33 -4.88 -20.01
N THR A 108 -0.25 -5.00 -20.79
CA THR A 108 0.58 -3.84 -21.17
C THR A 108 -0.20 -2.85 -22.04
N HIS A 109 -1.00 -3.33 -22.99
CA HIS A 109 -1.87 -2.47 -23.80
C HIS A 109 -2.88 -1.69 -22.94
N LEU A 110 -3.48 -2.35 -21.96
CA LEU A 110 -4.40 -1.70 -21.02
C LEU A 110 -3.68 -0.65 -20.16
N LEU A 111 -2.49 -0.97 -19.67
CA LEU A 111 -1.68 -0.06 -18.85
C LEU A 111 -1.33 1.21 -19.65
N MET A 112 -0.89 1.05 -20.91
CA MET A 112 -0.61 2.18 -21.80
C MET A 112 -1.84 3.07 -22.02
N ALA A 113 -3.04 2.48 -22.16
CA ALA A 113 -4.27 3.25 -22.30
C ALA A 113 -4.62 4.05 -21.03
N PHE A 114 -4.37 3.46 -19.86
CA PHE A 114 -4.53 4.14 -18.57
C PHE A 114 -3.51 5.27 -18.35
N ASP A 115 -2.24 5.02 -18.68
CA ASP A 115 -1.18 6.03 -18.58
C ASP A 115 -1.47 7.21 -19.52
N TYR A 116 -1.98 6.93 -20.72
CA TYR A 116 -2.42 7.97 -21.64
C TYR A 116 -3.56 8.81 -21.04
N LEU A 117 -4.58 8.18 -20.46
CA LEU A 117 -5.70 8.88 -19.81
C LEU A 117 -5.23 9.80 -18.68
N VAL A 118 -4.29 9.34 -17.85
CA VAL A 118 -3.74 10.12 -16.73
C VAL A 118 -2.88 11.30 -17.22
N SER A 119 -2.18 11.13 -18.35
CA SER A 119 -1.34 12.17 -18.94
C SER A 119 -2.12 13.39 -19.47
N LEU A 120 -3.45 13.27 -19.62
CA LEU A 120 -4.28 14.36 -20.12
C LEU A 120 -4.47 15.48 -19.08
N PRO A 121 -4.51 16.76 -19.50
CA PRO A 121 -4.58 17.91 -18.59
C PRO A 121 -5.90 17.99 -17.79
N SER A 122 -6.97 17.35 -18.24
CA SER A 122 -8.29 17.31 -17.57
C SER A 122 -8.58 15.96 -16.91
N SER A 123 -7.55 15.15 -16.63
CA SER A 123 -7.72 13.79 -16.10
C SER A 123 -8.36 13.72 -14.72
N SER A 124 -8.32 14.81 -13.94
CA SER A 124 -9.00 14.95 -12.65
C SER A 124 -10.52 14.76 -12.72
N VAL A 125 -11.15 15.03 -13.87
CA VAL A 125 -12.60 14.82 -14.07
C VAL A 125 -12.99 13.34 -13.87
N GLU A 126 -12.10 12.42 -14.22
CA GLU A 126 -12.32 10.97 -14.17
C GLU A 126 -11.53 10.28 -13.05
N GLU A 127 -11.12 11.02 -12.02
CA GLU A 127 -10.38 10.52 -10.86
C GLU A 127 -11.07 9.29 -10.22
N LYS A 128 -12.39 9.34 -10.05
CA LYS A 128 -13.16 8.25 -9.44
C LYS A 128 -13.05 6.95 -10.21
N PHE A 129 -12.91 7.02 -11.54
CA PHE A 129 -12.75 5.85 -12.39
C PHE A 129 -11.31 5.33 -12.29
N ILE A 130 -10.32 6.22 -12.38
CA ILE A 130 -8.89 5.88 -12.27
C ILE A 130 -8.59 5.20 -10.93
N MET A 131 -9.10 5.75 -9.83
CA MET A 131 -8.86 5.24 -8.47
C MET A 131 -9.44 3.85 -8.22
N GLN A 132 -10.43 3.38 -9.00
CA GLN A 132 -10.93 2.01 -8.90
C GLN A 132 -9.93 0.96 -9.39
N TYR A 133 -8.98 1.36 -10.24
CA TYR A 133 -7.96 0.50 -10.82
C TYR A 133 -6.56 0.80 -10.29
N ARG A 134 -6.48 1.69 -9.30
CA ARG A 134 -5.29 2.00 -8.52
C ARG A 134 -5.39 1.30 -7.16
N GLU A 135 -4.25 0.94 -6.62
CA GLU A 135 -4.11 0.62 -5.21
C GLU A 135 -3.17 1.63 -4.56
N PRO A 136 -3.47 2.08 -3.32
CA PRO A 136 -2.51 2.88 -2.59
C PRO A 136 -1.23 2.07 -2.51
N LEU A 137 -0.10 2.68 -2.90
CA LEU A 137 1.18 2.11 -2.59
C LEU A 137 1.18 2.04 -1.08
N ALA A 138 1.08 0.84 -0.52
CA ALA A 138 1.20 0.67 0.91
C ALA A 138 2.59 1.18 1.26
N ALA A 139 2.68 2.44 1.68
CA ALA A 139 3.60 2.80 2.72
C ALA A 139 3.31 1.72 3.77
N SER A 140 4.26 0.83 3.97
CA SER A 140 4.22 -0.24 4.97
C SER A 140 4.08 0.30 6.40
N THR A 141 3.62 1.54 6.55
CA THR A 141 3.26 2.19 7.78
C THR A 141 2.32 3.35 7.43
N ALA A 142 1.07 3.28 7.87
CA ALA A 142 0.13 4.41 7.81
C ALA A 142 0.57 5.64 8.66
N SER A 143 1.78 5.65 9.20
CA SER A 143 2.38 6.74 9.98
C SER A 143 3.85 7.06 9.66
N ARG A 144 4.56 6.30 8.80
CA ARG A 144 5.98 6.56 8.51
C ARG A 144 6.13 7.05 7.09
N LEU A 145 6.19 8.37 6.96
CA LEU A 145 6.84 8.94 5.78
C LEU A 145 8.36 8.75 5.89
N PHE A 146 8.99 8.92 7.06
CA PHE A 146 10.42 8.60 7.26
C PHE A 146 10.71 8.38 8.77
N GLY A 147 11.25 7.22 9.17
CA GLY A 147 11.86 7.01 10.51
C GLY A 147 11.47 5.74 11.29
N PRO A 148 12.30 5.30 12.27
CA PRO A 148 11.97 4.21 13.20
C PRO A 148 10.76 4.55 14.08
N ASP A 149 10.16 3.53 14.72
CA ASP A 149 8.92 3.70 15.50
C ASP A 149 9.26 4.58 16.72
N ILE A 150 8.52 5.66 16.91
CA ILE A 150 8.65 6.49 18.10
C ILE A 150 7.98 5.71 19.24
N PRO A 151 8.72 5.28 20.28
CA PRO A 151 8.14 4.57 21.40
C PRO A 151 7.17 5.47 22.18
N GLU A 152 6.14 4.86 22.76
CA GLU A 152 5.22 5.57 23.64
C GLU A 152 5.94 6.08 24.90
N VAL A 153 5.73 7.35 25.22
CA VAL A 153 6.33 7.99 26.39
C VAL A 153 5.36 7.85 27.56
N THR A 154 5.78 7.15 28.61
CA THR A 154 5.05 7.03 29.87
C THR A 154 5.53 8.08 30.87
N VAL A 155 4.65 8.54 31.76
CA VAL A 155 5.05 9.42 32.88
C VAL A 155 5.11 8.59 34.13
N ASP A 156 6.27 8.60 34.78
CA ASP A 156 6.49 7.84 36.00
C ASP A 156 5.75 8.48 37.18
N PRO A 157 4.89 7.75 37.93
CA PRO A 157 4.03 8.33 38.96
C PRO A 157 4.80 8.82 40.20
N VAL A 158 6.02 8.34 40.42
CA VAL A 158 6.84 8.68 41.61
C VAL A 158 7.74 9.88 41.36
N THR A 159 8.32 9.98 40.17
CA THR A 159 9.28 11.03 39.81
C THR A 159 8.68 12.13 38.94
N ASN A 160 7.46 11.92 38.43
CA ASN A 160 6.74 12.78 37.50
C ASN A 160 7.56 13.13 36.24
N ARG A 161 8.44 12.21 35.83
CA ARG A 161 9.31 12.36 34.65
C ARG A 161 8.78 11.55 33.48
N ARG A 162 8.98 12.09 32.29
CA ARG A 162 8.72 11.40 31.03
C ARG A 162 9.78 10.33 30.82
N GLN A 163 9.37 9.12 30.49
CA GLN A 163 10.23 7.99 30.21
C GLN A 163 9.81 7.30 28.93
N ALA A 164 10.79 6.84 28.16
CA ALA A 164 10.59 6.01 26.99
C ALA A 164 11.23 4.65 27.23
N CYS A 165 10.43 3.58 27.13
CA CYS A 165 10.90 2.20 27.25
C CYS A 165 11.00 1.57 25.87
N VAL A 166 12.18 1.09 25.51
CA VAL A 166 12.42 0.42 24.22
C VAL A 166 13.01 -0.97 24.44
N LYS A 167 12.38 -1.97 23.85
CA LYS A 167 12.87 -3.35 23.82
C LYS A 167 13.56 -3.59 22.48
N THR A 168 14.85 -3.92 22.52
CA THR A 168 15.63 -4.23 21.32
C THR A 168 16.31 -5.58 21.45
N ARG A 169 16.67 -6.15 20.29
CA ARG A 169 17.41 -7.40 20.20
C ARG A 169 18.60 -7.20 19.26
N CYS A 170 19.77 -7.61 19.70
CA CYS A 170 20.95 -7.70 18.86
C CYS A 170 21.52 -9.12 18.98
N LYS A 171 21.49 -9.88 17.88
CA LYS A 171 21.85 -11.31 17.86
C LYS A 171 21.04 -12.09 18.92
N ASP A 172 21.70 -12.70 19.90
CA ASP A 172 21.05 -13.47 20.97
C ASP A 172 20.78 -12.65 22.23
N THR A 173 21.28 -11.42 22.29
CA THR A 173 21.07 -10.53 23.43
C THR A 173 19.78 -9.74 23.26
N ARG A 174 18.97 -9.69 24.31
CA ARG A 174 17.78 -8.86 24.42
C ARG A 174 18.05 -7.79 25.48
N VAL A 175 17.70 -6.55 25.16
CA VAL A 175 17.95 -5.41 26.04
C VAL A 175 16.68 -4.58 26.13
N GLU A 176 16.33 -4.19 27.35
CA GLU A 176 15.28 -3.23 27.64
C GLU A 176 15.95 -1.97 28.18
N VAL A 177 15.76 -0.85 27.48
CA VAL A 177 16.35 0.44 27.84
C VAL A 177 15.23 1.38 28.23
N GLN A 178 15.37 1.99 29.41
CA GLN A 178 14.49 3.05 29.89
C GLN A 178 15.27 4.37 29.85
N VAL A 179 14.80 5.31 29.05
CA VAL A 179 15.39 6.65 28.94
C VAL A 179 14.46 7.64 29.61
N SER A 180 14.97 8.42 30.55
CA SER A 180 14.21 9.47 31.24
C SER A 180 14.58 10.87 30.75
N ASP A 181 13.59 11.74 30.70
CA ASP A 181 13.77 13.16 30.39
C ASP A 181 14.43 13.89 31.58
N ALA A 182 15.31 14.86 31.28
CA ALA A 182 16.12 15.62 32.25
C ALA A 182 17.04 14.78 33.18
N GLY A 183 17.93 13.98 32.59
CA GLY A 183 18.94 13.18 33.32
C GLY A 183 20.28 13.90 33.56
N THR A 184 21.01 13.49 34.62
CA THR A 184 22.37 13.98 34.94
C THR A 184 23.47 13.15 34.26
N GLY A 185 23.16 12.42 33.19
CA GLY A 185 24.12 11.56 32.47
C GLY A 185 24.58 10.31 33.23
N LYS A 186 23.77 9.80 34.17
CA LYS A 186 24.04 8.54 34.87
C LYS A 186 23.58 7.36 34.04
N PHE A 187 24.44 6.35 33.90
CA PHE A 187 24.12 5.10 33.22
C PHE A 187 24.15 3.96 34.23
N ASP A 188 23.07 3.21 34.30
CA ASP A 188 22.99 1.99 35.10
C ASP A 188 22.68 0.81 34.17
N ILE A 189 23.58 -0.16 34.13
CA ILE A 189 23.45 -1.36 33.31
C ILE A 189 23.45 -2.55 34.28
N ASP A 190 22.26 -3.08 34.57
CA ASP A 190 22.03 -4.19 35.50
C ASP A 190 22.65 -3.99 36.90
N GLY A 191 22.67 -2.75 37.41
CA GLY A 191 23.27 -2.40 38.71
C GLY A 191 24.76 -2.05 38.64
N HIS A 192 25.33 -1.98 37.43
CA HIS A 192 26.72 -1.62 37.20
C HIS A 192 26.85 -0.31 36.43
N ASP A 193 27.83 0.50 36.85
CA ASP A 193 28.16 1.74 36.16
C ASP A 193 28.96 1.49 34.86
N LEU A 194 28.94 2.47 33.96
CA LEU A 194 29.60 2.41 32.65
C LEU A 194 31.12 2.17 32.77
N HIS A 195 31.73 2.61 33.88
CA HIS A 195 33.16 2.41 34.16
C HIS A 195 33.55 0.96 34.45
N THR A 196 32.60 0.06 34.70
CA THR A 196 32.87 -1.37 34.95
C THR A 196 33.16 -2.15 33.67
N PHE A 197 32.70 -1.67 32.50
CA PHE A 197 32.92 -2.37 31.23
C PHE A 197 34.37 -2.30 30.77
N ARG A 198 35.10 -3.42 30.73
CA ARG A 198 36.53 -3.44 30.33
C ARG A 198 36.77 -3.03 28.87
N GLN A 199 35.79 -3.20 27.99
CA GLN A 199 35.91 -2.92 26.56
C GLN A 199 35.60 -1.46 26.23
N LEU A 200 36.56 -0.76 25.63
CA LEU A 200 36.42 0.66 25.26
C LEU A 200 35.36 0.90 24.18
N ILE A 201 35.21 -0.05 23.24
CA ILE A 201 34.21 0.01 22.15
C ILE A 201 32.79 -0.01 22.72
N ALA A 202 32.53 -0.77 23.79
CA ALA A 202 31.23 -0.83 24.43
C ALA A 202 30.86 0.52 25.06
N ARG A 203 31.81 1.15 25.76
CA ARG A 203 31.61 2.48 26.36
C ARG A 203 31.35 3.54 25.29
N TYR A 204 32.17 3.56 24.23
CA TYR A 204 32.01 4.52 23.13
C TYR A 204 30.64 4.45 22.47
N LYS A 205 30.12 3.25 22.21
CA LYS A 205 28.79 3.10 21.58
C LYS A 205 27.66 3.68 22.43
N VAL A 206 27.71 3.48 23.75
CA VAL A 206 26.72 4.02 24.69
C VAL A 206 26.86 5.54 24.79
N SER A 207 28.08 6.06 24.94
CA SER A 207 28.33 7.50 25.01
C SER A 207 27.97 8.22 23.71
N PHE A 208 28.26 7.63 22.55
CA PHE A 208 27.94 8.19 21.24
C PHE A 208 26.43 8.27 21.03
N ALA A 209 25.69 7.22 21.43
CA ALA A 209 24.24 7.23 21.40
C ALA A 209 23.66 8.30 22.34
N ALA A 210 24.29 8.62 23.47
CA ALA A 210 23.83 9.71 24.34
C ALA A 210 24.15 11.10 23.77
N LEU A 211 25.31 11.29 23.15
CA LEU A 211 25.71 12.56 22.54
C LEU A 211 24.79 12.97 21.39
N SER A 212 24.28 12.01 20.60
CA SER A 212 23.35 12.30 19.50
C SER A 212 21.98 12.81 19.96
N TRP A 213 21.65 12.77 21.26
CA TRP A 213 20.40 13.31 21.80
C TRP A 213 20.55 14.73 22.36
N PHE A 214 21.78 15.18 22.64
CA PHE A 214 22.06 16.53 23.14
C PHE A 214 22.35 17.55 22.02
N SER A 215 22.59 17.08 20.80
CA SER A 215 22.80 17.93 19.60
C SER A 215 21.50 18.11 18.82
#